data_AF-A0A5J5EQI2-F1
#
_entry.id   AF-A0A5J5EQI2-F1
#
_cell.length_a   1.000
_cell.length_b   1.000
_cell.length_c   1.000
_cell.angle_alpha   90.00
_cell.angle_beta   90.00
_cell.angle_gamma   90.00
#
_symmetry.space_group_name_H-M   'P 1'
#
loop_
_entity.id
_entity.type
_entity.pdbx_description
1 polymer ?
#
loop_
_entity_poly.entity_id
_entity_poly.type
_entity_poly.pdbx_seq_one_letter_code
_entity_poly.pdbx_strand_id
1 'polypeptide(L)'
;MKPASVLEVAAQLGLSQSDLAQVSAALSHANRLKSVGNFVLSLLFPHSTLRPGDEKYTAVQQVNWSTRAWLPAALTFLSSSAEEVAKGLNVLTFFSIDFAVRGGGHASFPCASSSDGGVLLSLQRFNSFSLSVDKKVVSFGAGSRWNDVYGFLKPFDLATIGGRIPTVGVSGLITGGGNPFYSGSHGMACAQVKSFEVVLADDSIVIGSADEHPKLFKALKGGSNNFGIVTRFDMYTIHGADGIWGGVMTYSSDKYGAVVDALLNSENNKQPLDPKAALVPLFCWGDDGKQQMYAFHQDTENPESLAAFKELGPSMDTTKKTALKDMVWLRMIRLEGR
;
A
#
# COMPACT_ATOMS: atom_id res chain seq x y z
N MET A 1 16.58 21.48 -23.72
CA MET A 1 15.37 22.29 -23.42
C MET A 1 15.77 23.76 -23.46
N LYS A 2 14.98 24.64 -24.08
CA LYS A 2 15.28 26.09 -24.14
C LYS A 2 14.78 26.78 -22.87
N PRO A 3 15.46 27.81 -22.32
CA PRO A 3 15.00 28.53 -21.12
C PRO A 3 13.58 29.11 -21.23
N ALA A 4 13.18 29.55 -22.43
CA ALA A 4 11.83 30.07 -22.70
C ALA A 4 10.72 29.05 -22.40
N SER A 5 10.91 27.78 -22.80
CA SER A 5 9.91 26.73 -22.51
C SER A 5 9.79 26.43 -21.01
N VAL A 6 10.84 26.70 -20.22
CA VAL A 6 10.81 26.48 -18.77
C VAL A 6 9.95 27.53 -18.07
N LEU A 7 10.11 28.81 -18.43
CA LEU A 7 9.33 29.90 -17.85
C LEU A 7 7.86 29.84 -18.28
N GLU A 8 7.58 29.44 -19.51
CA GLU A 8 6.21 29.22 -20.00
C GLU A 8 5.49 28.12 -19.19
N VAL A 9 6.13 26.96 -19.01
CA VAL A 9 5.55 25.87 -18.21
C VAL A 9 5.39 26.27 -16.74
N ALA A 10 6.38 26.93 -16.16
CA ALA A 10 6.28 27.45 -14.80
C ALA A 10 5.10 28.42 -14.64
N ALA A 11 4.89 29.32 -15.60
CA ALA A 11 3.77 30.26 -15.57
C ALA A 11 2.42 29.53 -15.70
N GLN A 12 2.31 28.54 -16.59
CA GLN A 12 1.10 27.72 -16.75
C GLN A 12 0.74 26.92 -15.50
N LEU A 13 1.74 26.49 -14.72
CA LEU A 13 1.55 25.80 -13.45
C LEU A 13 1.11 26.72 -12.29
N GLY A 14 1.13 28.04 -12.51
CA GLY A 14 0.60 29.05 -11.59
C GLY A 14 1.65 29.78 -10.74
N LEU A 15 2.93 29.77 -11.14
CA LEU A 15 3.97 30.56 -10.45
C LEU A 15 3.75 32.06 -10.62
N SER A 16 4.01 32.82 -9.56
CA SER A 16 3.92 34.29 -9.58
C SER A 16 5.04 34.92 -10.42
N GLN A 17 4.90 36.18 -10.81
CA GLN A 17 5.97 36.90 -11.52
C GLN A 17 7.28 36.98 -10.72
N SER A 18 7.19 37.11 -9.40
CA SER A 18 8.37 37.06 -8.52
C SER A 18 9.02 35.69 -8.50
N ASP A 19 8.24 34.61 -8.59
CA ASP A 19 8.79 33.25 -8.64
C ASP A 19 9.44 32.97 -10.01
N LEU A 20 8.82 33.43 -11.10
CA LEU A 20 9.39 33.32 -12.44
C LEU A 20 10.74 34.03 -12.56
N ALA A 21 10.90 35.19 -11.90
CA ALA A 21 12.19 35.87 -11.82
C ALA A 21 13.25 35.02 -11.08
N GLN A 22 12.87 34.35 -9.98
CA GLN A 22 13.76 33.43 -9.27
C GLN A 22 14.13 32.20 -10.13
N VAL A 23 13.16 31.63 -10.86
CA VAL A 23 13.41 30.51 -11.78
C VAL A 23 14.36 30.94 -12.91
N SER A 24 14.17 32.14 -13.47
CA SER A 24 15.05 32.70 -14.49
C SER A 24 16.48 32.89 -13.97
N ALA A 25 16.65 33.38 -12.74
CA ALA A 25 17.96 33.50 -12.11
C ALA A 25 18.60 32.12 -11.90
N ALA A 26 17.84 31.14 -11.43
CA ALA A 26 18.31 29.77 -11.24
C ALA A 26 18.77 29.13 -12.56
N LEU A 27 18.05 29.36 -13.67
CA LEU A 27 18.44 28.88 -15.00
C LEU A 27 19.78 29.45 -15.49
N SER A 28 20.09 30.70 -15.13
CA SER A 28 21.36 31.36 -15.53
C SER A 28 22.59 30.79 -14.80
N HIS A 29 22.39 30.16 -13.64
CA HIS A 29 23.46 29.62 -12.79
C HIS A 29 23.50 28.08 -12.75
N ALA A 30 22.41 27.40 -13.14
CA ALA A 30 22.30 25.96 -13.03
C ALA A 30 22.87 25.23 -14.25
N ASN A 31 23.95 24.48 -14.04
CA ASN A 31 24.41 23.47 -15.01
C ASN A 31 23.54 22.20 -15.03
N ARG A 32 22.41 22.15 -14.29
CA ARG A 32 21.54 20.96 -14.15
C ARG A 32 20.05 21.32 -14.10
N LEU A 33 19.32 21.03 -15.19
CA LEU A 33 17.88 21.27 -15.30
C LEU A 33 17.04 20.58 -14.21
N LYS A 34 17.45 19.38 -13.75
CA LYS A 34 16.77 18.64 -12.67
C LYS A 34 16.71 19.44 -11.36
N SER A 35 17.78 20.18 -11.03
CA SER A 35 17.82 21.02 -9.83
C SER A 35 16.85 22.22 -9.93
N VAL A 36 16.68 22.78 -11.13
CA VAL A 36 15.68 23.83 -11.39
C VAL A 36 14.27 23.27 -11.24
N GLY A 37 13.98 22.06 -11.73
CA GLY A 37 12.67 21.45 -11.54
C GLY A 37 12.35 21.17 -10.06
N ASN A 38 13.31 20.71 -9.25
CA ASN A 38 13.13 20.60 -7.79
C ASN A 38 12.82 21.97 -7.15
N PHE A 39 13.48 23.03 -7.63
CA PHE A 39 13.24 24.38 -7.15
C PHE A 39 11.84 24.89 -7.52
N VAL A 40 11.41 24.69 -8.77
CA VAL A 40 10.05 24.98 -9.26
C VAL A 40 9.01 24.24 -8.41
N LEU A 41 9.23 22.95 -8.11
CA LEU A 41 8.31 22.17 -7.29
C LEU A 41 8.22 22.72 -5.85
N SER A 42 9.34 23.18 -5.28
CA SER A 42 9.34 23.84 -3.97
C SER A 42 8.64 25.20 -3.96
N LEU A 43 8.72 25.97 -5.04
CA LEU A 43 8.02 27.25 -5.17
C LEU A 43 6.51 27.05 -5.33
N LEU A 44 6.08 26.04 -6.10
CA LEU A 44 4.68 25.68 -6.23
C LEU A 44 4.09 25.15 -4.92
N PHE A 45 4.89 24.42 -4.14
CA PHE A 45 4.43 23.74 -2.92
C PHE A 45 5.38 23.93 -1.73
N PRO A 46 5.50 25.15 -1.19
CA PRO A 46 6.47 25.48 -0.14
C PRO A 46 6.23 24.71 1.18
N HIS A 47 4.99 24.31 1.45
CA HIS A 47 4.61 23.56 2.67
C HIS A 47 4.42 22.04 2.43
N SER A 48 4.66 21.59 1.20
CA SER A 48 4.55 20.19 0.81
C SER A 48 5.84 19.66 0.20
N THR A 49 6.95 20.41 0.25
CA THR A 49 8.25 19.89 -0.14
C THR A 49 9.22 19.88 1.05
N LEU A 50 10.07 18.85 1.11
CA LEU A 50 11.13 18.70 2.11
C LEU A 50 12.45 18.37 1.42
N ARG A 51 13.54 18.99 1.89
CA ARG A 51 14.91 18.79 1.43
C ARG A 51 15.76 18.13 2.51
N PRO A 52 16.88 17.49 2.14
CA PRO A 52 17.90 17.11 3.11
C PRO A 52 18.30 18.31 3.98
N GLY A 53 18.20 18.16 5.30
CA GLY A 53 18.43 19.22 6.28
C GLY A 53 17.16 19.78 6.93
N ASP A 54 15.99 19.63 6.31
CA ASP A 54 14.72 20.00 6.94
C ASP A 54 14.40 19.06 8.11
N GLU A 55 13.85 19.61 9.19
CA GLU A 55 13.58 18.89 10.45
C GLU A 55 12.79 17.58 10.22
N LYS A 56 11.81 17.60 9.31
CA LYS A 56 10.90 16.46 9.05
C LYS A 56 11.41 15.51 7.97
N TYR A 57 12.48 15.84 7.25
CA TYR A 57 12.93 15.07 6.09
C TYR A 57 13.27 13.61 6.45
N THR A 58 14.11 13.40 7.47
CA THR A 58 14.56 12.07 7.89
C THR A 58 13.39 11.19 8.33
N ALA A 59 12.49 11.73 9.14
CA ALA A 59 11.31 11.00 9.61
C ALA A 59 10.44 10.52 8.44
N VAL A 60 10.29 11.35 7.40
CA VAL A 60 9.54 10.96 6.20
C VAL A 60 10.28 9.90 5.40
N GLN A 61 11.60 9.98 5.23
CA GLN A 61 12.36 8.95 4.49
C GLN A 61 12.28 7.57 5.15
N GLN A 62 12.35 7.53 6.48
CA GLN A 62 12.40 6.29 7.27
C GLN A 62 11.05 5.58 7.47
N VAL A 63 9.98 6.05 6.80
CA VAL A 63 8.65 5.41 6.83
C VAL A 63 8.61 4.05 6.13
N ASN A 64 9.55 3.80 5.20
CA ASN A 64 9.63 2.52 4.49
C ASN A 64 9.91 1.38 5.48
N TRP A 65 9.20 0.27 5.33
CA TRP A 65 9.29 -0.89 6.23
C TRP A 65 10.69 -1.53 6.24
N SER A 66 11.33 -1.61 5.07
CA SER A 66 12.70 -2.11 4.96
C SER A 66 13.70 -0.95 4.88
N THR A 67 14.75 -1.02 5.70
CA THR A 67 15.88 -0.08 5.65
C THR A 67 16.63 -0.12 4.32
N ARG A 68 16.53 -1.22 3.56
CA ARG A 68 17.09 -1.34 2.20
C ARG A 68 16.42 -0.41 1.19
N ALA A 69 15.20 0.04 1.49
CA ALA A 69 14.47 1.00 0.69
C ALA A 69 14.64 2.44 1.19
N TRP A 70 15.57 2.73 2.11
CA TRP A 70 15.83 4.10 2.58
C TRP A 70 16.90 4.73 1.68
N LEU A 71 16.46 5.51 0.68
CA LEU A 71 17.34 6.21 -0.26
C LEU A 71 17.26 7.73 -0.09
N PRO A 72 18.35 8.47 -0.31
CA PRO A 72 18.39 9.91 -0.09
C PRO A 72 17.79 10.67 -1.29
N ALA A 73 16.48 10.91 -1.26
CA ALA A 73 15.84 11.74 -2.28
C ALA A 73 16.36 13.19 -2.21
N ALA A 74 16.62 13.82 -3.36
CA ALA A 74 16.99 15.23 -3.38
C ALA A 74 15.85 16.14 -2.90
N LEU A 75 14.61 15.68 -3.06
CA LEU A 75 13.41 16.36 -2.59
C LEU A 75 12.32 15.33 -2.28
N THR A 76 11.56 15.55 -1.21
CA THR A 76 10.33 14.81 -0.94
C THR A 76 9.14 15.72 -1.20
N PHE A 77 8.20 15.27 -2.02
CA PHE A 77 6.95 15.96 -2.31
C PHE A 77 5.77 15.25 -1.60
N LEU A 78 5.17 15.94 -0.65
CA LEU A 78 4.07 15.51 0.21
C LEU A 78 2.72 16.01 -0.32
N SER A 79 2.33 15.55 -1.51
CA SER A 79 1.04 15.90 -2.12
C SER A 79 -0.14 15.47 -1.23
N SER A 80 -1.19 16.28 -1.22
CA SER A 80 -2.41 16.11 -0.43
C SER A 80 -3.69 16.03 -1.26
N SER A 81 -3.63 16.32 -2.57
CA SER A 81 -4.75 16.19 -3.51
C SER A 81 -4.29 15.68 -4.87
N ALA A 82 -5.22 15.15 -5.66
CA ALA A 82 -4.93 14.65 -7.01
C ALA A 82 -4.42 15.77 -7.93
N GLU A 83 -4.89 17.00 -7.75
CA GLU A 83 -4.43 18.18 -8.48
C GLU A 83 -2.97 18.55 -8.13
N GLU A 84 -2.57 18.42 -6.86
CA GLU A 84 -1.16 18.60 -6.48
C GLU A 84 -0.28 17.50 -7.11
N VAL A 85 -0.76 16.25 -7.14
CA VAL A 85 -0.06 15.15 -7.82
C VAL A 85 0.06 15.42 -9.31
N ALA A 86 -0.99 15.86 -9.99
CA ALA A 86 -1.00 16.21 -11.41
C ALA A 86 0.01 17.32 -11.73
N LYS A 87 -0.04 18.44 -11.01
CA LYS A 87 0.92 19.55 -11.17
C LYS A 87 2.34 19.11 -10.87
N GLY A 88 2.56 18.34 -9.80
CA GLY A 88 3.87 17.81 -9.48
C GLY A 88 4.40 16.88 -10.56
N LEU A 89 3.57 15.97 -11.08
CA LEU A 89 3.92 15.05 -12.15
C LEU A 89 4.25 15.78 -13.46
N ASN A 90 3.52 16.85 -13.78
CA ASN A 90 3.85 17.73 -14.91
C ASN A 90 5.27 18.32 -14.76
N VAL A 91 5.64 18.83 -13.57
CA VAL A 91 7.01 19.29 -13.30
C VAL A 91 8.02 18.14 -13.46
N LEU A 92 7.77 16.99 -12.83
CA LEU A 92 8.71 15.86 -12.85
C LEU A 92 8.96 15.35 -14.28
N THR A 93 7.91 15.23 -15.09
CA THR A 93 8.00 14.79 -16.48
C THR A 93 8.68 15.84 -17.36
N PHE A 94 8.29 17.11 -17.24
CA PHE A 94 8.88 18.20 -18.01
C PHE A 94 10.39 18.32 -17.76
N PHE A 95 10.84 18.30 -16.51
CA PHE A 95 12.27 18.38 -16.17
C PHE A 95 13.00 17.03 -16.23
N SER A 96 12.32 15.94 -16.61
CA SER A 96 12.85 14.58 -16.65
C SER A 96 13.53 14.18 -15.34
N ILE A 97 12.89 14.51 -14.22
CA ILE A 97 13.38 14.19 -12.87
C ILE A 97 12.96 12.76 -12.55
N ASP A 98 13.93 11.93 -12.15
CA ASP A 98 13.65 10.58 -11.68
C ASP A 98 12.86 10.65 -10.37
N PHE A 99 11.78 9.88 -10.26
CA PHE A 99 10.95 9.89 -9.06
C PHE A 99 10.44 8.51 -8.69
N ALA A 100 10.12 8.35 -7.41
CA ALA A 100 9.43 7.18 -6.87
C ALA A 100 8.14 7.61 -6.19
N VAL A 101 7.12 6.77 -6.28
CA VAL A 101 5.82 7.00 -5.64
C VAL A 101 5.71 6.10 -4.42
N ARG A 102 5.31 6.66 -3.28
CA ARG A 102 5.12 5.91 -2.04
C ARG A 102 3.73 6.07 -1.46
N GLY A 103 3.01 4.96 -1.38
CA GLY A 103 1.88 4.77 -0.47
C GLY A 103 2.35 4.42 0.95
N GLY A 104 2.20 3.15 1.37
CA GLY A 104 2.62 2.70 2.70
C GLY A 104 4.08 2.22 2.85
N GLY A 105 4.85 2.14 1.76
CA GLY A 105 6.29 1.89 1.81
C GLY A 105 6.74 0.48 2.24
N HIS A 106 5.97 -0.56 1.89
CA HIS A 106 6.27 -1.94 2.33
C HIS A 106 7.20 -2.73 1.38
N ALA A 107 7.47 -2.20 0.18
CA ALA A 107 8.43 -2.81 -0.73
C ALA A 107 9.83 -2.86 -0.10
N SER A 108 10.50 -4.01 -0.24
CA SER A 108 11.75 -4.32 0.47
C SER A 108 13.02 -4.09 -0.34
N PHE A 109 12.90 -3.57 -1.55
CA PHE A 109 13.99 -3.33 -2.49
C PHE A 109 14.17 -1.84 -2.79
N PRO A 110 15.39 -1.39 -3.11
CA PRO A 110 15.68 0.01 -3.42
C PRO A 110 14.90 0.47 -4.65
N CYS A 111 14.67 1.79 -4.73
CA CYS A 111 13.99 2.47 -5.83
C CYS A 111 12.49 2.14 -6.01
N ALA A 112 11.92 1.27 -5.17
CA ALA A 112 10.50 0.90 -5.24
C ALA A 112 9.57 1.99 -4.68
N SER A 113 9.94 2.53 -3.51
CA SER A 113 9.16 3.53 -2.76
C SER A 113 10.06 4.60 -2.14
N SER A 114 11.18 4.86 -2.81
CA SER A 114 12.21 5.85 -2.49
C SER A 114 13.01 6.15 -3.74
N SER A 115 13.70 7.29 -3.77
CA SER A 115 14.52 7.71 -4.90
C SER A 115 15.90 8.10 -4.40
N ASP A 116 16.94 7.77 -5.16
CA ASP A 116 18.32 8.18 -4.88
C ASP A 116 18.67 9.41 -5.72
N GLY A 117 18.74 10.58 -5.10
CA GLY A 117 19.01 11.85 -5.76
C GLY A 117 17.86 12.43 -6.62
N GLY A 118 16.74 11.71 -6.77
CA GLY A 118 15.53 12.18 -7.45
C GLY A 118 14.47 12.69 -6.47
N VAL A 119 13.19 12.57 -6.85
CA VAL A 119 12.05 13.00 -6.02
C VAL A 119 11.31 11.81 -5.42
N LEU A 120 11.03 11.88 -4.11
CA LEU A 120 10.05 11.00 -3.48
C LEU A 120 8.68 11.67 -3.50
N LEU A 121 7.76 11.18 -4.33
CA LEU A 121 6.35 11.58 -4.30
C LEU A 121 5.61 10.71 -3.28
N SER A 122 5.32 11.29 -2.12
CA SER A 122 4.70 10.61 -0.99
C SER A 122 3.20 10.88 -0.94
N LEU A 123 2.40 9.81 -1.00
CA LEU A 123 0.95 9.86 -0.90
C LEU A 123 0.47 9.81 0.55
N GLN A 124 1.35 9.91 1.55
CA GLN A 124 1.00 9.72 2.97
C GLN A 124 -0.09 10.68 3.51
N ARG A 125 -0.35 11.81 2.83
CA ARG A 125 -1.43 12.74 3.18
C ARG A 125 -2.78 12.36 2.58
N PHE A 126 -2.85 11.37 1.67
CA PHE A 126 -4.09 10.79 1.17
C PHE A 126 -4.61 9.75 2.18
N ASN A 127 -5.13 10.24 3.31
CA ASN A 127 -5.61 9.45 4.45
C ASN A 127 -7.09 9.70 4.77
N SER A 128 -7.86 10.19 3.80
CA SER A 128 -9.31 10.37 3.93
C SER A 128 -10.04 9.04 3.76
N PHE A 129 -11.20 8.95 4.40
CA PHE A 129 -12.09 7.80 4.35
C PHE A 129 -13.53 8.27 4.19
N SER A 130 -14.32 7.54 3.41
CA SER A 130 -15.77 7.70 3.38
C SER A 130 -16.46 6.37 3.11
N LEU A 131 -17.72 6.29 3.53
CA LEU A 131 -18.58 5.14 3.30
C LEU A 131 -19.82 5.64 2.56
N SER A 132 -20.16 4.97 1.46
CA SER A 132 -21.40 5.23 0.73
C SER A 132 -22.63 5.10 1.63
N VAL A 133 -23.71 5.83 1.29
CA VAL A 133 -24.96 5.84 2.10
C VAL A 133 -25.55 4.43 2.24
N ASP A 134 -25.50 3.62 1.18
CA ASP A 134 -25.95 2.22 1.19
C ASP A 134 -24.93 1.26 1.81
N LYS A 135 -23.78 1.78 2.23
CA LYS A 135 -22.65 1.09 2.85
C LYS A 135 -21.98 0.03 1.99
N LYS A 136 -22.27 -0.06 0.68
CA LYS A 136 -21.73 -1.10 -0.20
C LYS A 136 -20.33 -0.81 -0.71
N VAL A 137 -19.90 0.44 -0.62
CA VAL A 137 -18.61 0.92 -1.13
C VAL A 137 -17.94 1.78 -0.07
N VAL A 138 -16.70 1.43 0.23
CA VAL A 138 -15.78 2.26 1.02
C VAL A 138 -14.80 2.96 0.08
N SER A 139 -14.55 4.24 0.31
CA SER A 139 -13.56 5.02 -0.41
C SER A 139 -12.45 5.44 0.54
N PHE A 140 -11.20 5.24 0.15
CA PHE A 140 -10.05 5.66 0.94
C PHE A 140 -8.87 6.12 0.08
N GLY A 141 -8.10 7.05 0.64
CA GLY A 141 -6.92 7.60 -0.02
C GLY A 141 -5.79 6.59 -0.17
N ALA A 142 -4.95 6.80 -1.19
CA ALA A 142 -3.85 5.90 -1.56
C ALA A 142 -2.68 5.84 -0.54
N GLY A 143 -2.65 6.77 0.41
CA GLY A 143 -1.68 6.82 1.50
C GLY A 143 -2.02 5.93 2.70
N SER A 144 -3.25 5.42 2.76
CA SER A 144 -3.74 4.63 3.89
C SER A 144 -3.00 3.29 4.06
N ARG A 145 -3.04 2.75 5.28
CA ARG A 145 -2.62 1.38 5.61
C ARG A 145 -3.84 0.53 5.95
N TRP A 146 -3.69 -0.80 5.88
CA TRP A 146 -4.81 -1.71 6.14
C TRP A 146 -5.38 -1.61 7.56
N ASN A 147 -4.54 -1.29 8.56
CA ASN A 147 -5.02 -1.02 9.91
C ASN A 147 -6.07 0.11 9.97
N ASP A 148 -5.86 1.14 9.16
CA ASP A 148 -6.70 2.34 9.14
C ASP A 148 -8.02 2.04 8.43
N VAL A 149 -7.97 1.32 7.31
CA VAL A 149 -9.16 0.87 6.56
C VAL A 149 -10.06 -0.03 7.43
N TYR A 150 -9.49 -1.07 8.06
CA TYR A 150 -10.27 -1.93 8.94
C TYR A 150 -10.74 -1.19 10.19
N GLY A 151 -9.94 -0.23 10.68
CA GLY A 151 -10.33 0.67 11.76
C GLY A 151 -11.55 1.52 11.45
N PHE A 152 -11.60 2.09 10.24
CA PHE A 152 -12.71 2.91 9.78
C PHE A 152 -14.00 2.09 9.62
N LEU A 153 -13.90 0.84 9.15
CA LEU A 153 -15.07 0.00 8.89
C LEU A 153 -15.61 -0.74 10.12
N LYS A 154 -14.77 -0.98 11.15
CA LYS A 154 -15.15 -1.73 12.36
C LYS A 154 -16.45 -1.25 13.02
N PRO A 155 -16.70 0.06 13.23
CA PRO A 155 -17.94 0.54 13.86
C PRO A 155 -19.22 0.22 13.08
N PHE A 156 -19.10 -0.19 11.81
CA PHE A 156 -20.23 -0.51 10.95
C PHE A 156 -20.45 -2.03 10.77
N ASP A 157 -19.65 -2.87 11.46
CA ASP A 157 -19.53 -4.31 11.21
C ASP A 157 -19.31 -4.64 9.72
N LEU A 158 -18.42 -3.86 9.10
CA LEU A 158 -18.01 -4.03 7.72
C LEU A 158 -16.53 -4.32 7.62
N ALA A 159 -16.17 -5.03 6.55
CA ALA A 159 -14.81 -5.19 6.07
C ALA A 159 -14.76 -4.89 4.57
N THR A 160 -13.56 -4.82 4.03
CA THR A 160 -13.31 -4.92 2.59
C THR A 160 -12.18 -5.91 2.37
N ILE A 161 -12.08 -6.46 1.16
CA ILE A 161 -11.13 -7.51 0.85
C ILE A 161 -9.74 -6.89 0.68
N GLY A 162 -8.92 -7.03 1.71
CA GLY A 162 -7.68 -6.27 1.81
C GLY A 162 -6.48 -7.06 2.30
N GLY A 163 -5.43 -6.31 2.59
CA GLY A 163 -4.17 -6.86 3.06
C GLY A 163 -4.28 -7.55 4.41
N ARG A 164 -3.45 -8.58 4.56
CA ARG A 164 -3.24 -9.25 5.84
C ARG A 164 -2.49 -8.29 6.77
N ILE A 165 -1.22 -8.00 6.49
CA ILE A 165 -0.40 -7.22 7.43
C ILE A 165 -0.91 -5.76 7.59
N PRO A 166 -1.20 -5.28 8.82
CA PRO A 166 -1.87 -3.98 9.03
C PRO A 166 -1.04 -2.78 8.58
N THR A 167 0.28 -2.92 8.62
CA THR A 167 1.22 -1.87 8.22
C THR A 167 1.41 -1.80 6.70
N VAL A 168 0.95 -2.78 5.92
CA VAL A 168 1.05 -2.72 4.46
C VAL A 168 0.18 -1.58 3.93
N GLY A 169 0.73 -0.81 2.98
CA GLY A 169 -0.01 0.26 2.30
C GLY A 169 -1.05 -0.30 1.34
N VAL A 170 -2.19 0.38 1.25
CA VAL A 170 -3.31 -0.05 0.40
C VAL A 170 -2.94 -0.04 -1.08
N SER A 171 -2.27 1.02 -1.52
CA SER A 171 -2.02 1.27 -2.94
C SER A 171 -1.15 0.21 -3.60
N GLY A 172 0.01 -0.08 -3.01
CA GLY A 172 0.90 -1.12 -3.53
C GLY A 172 0.27 -2.52 -3.47
N LEU A 173 -0.49 -2.84 -2.42
CA LEU A 173 -1.12 -4.16 -2.29
C LEU A 173 -2.22 -4.36 -3.33
N ILE A 174 -3.11 -3.39 -3.49
CA ILE A 174 -4.24 -3.48 -4.43
C ILE A 174 -3.71 -3.48 -5.87
N THR A 175 -2.82 -2.56 -6.22
CA THR A 175 -2.32 -2.46 -7.60
C THR A 175 -1.40 -3.61 -7.99
N GLY A 176 -0.74 -4.27 -7.02
CA GLY A 176 0.02 -5.49 -7.22
C GLY A 176 -0.82 -6.78 -7.16
N GLY A 177 -2.14 -6.69 -7.05
CA GLY A 177 -3.06 -7.83 -6.94
C GLY A 177 -3.60 -8.01 -5.53
N GLY A 178 -2.71 -8.36 -4.60
CA GLY A 178 -3.02 -8.45 -3.17
C GLY A 178 -3.70 -9.76 -2.75
N ASN A 179 -3.07 -10.46 -1.81
CA ASN A 179 -3.54 -11.75 -1.28
C ASN A 179 -4.19 -11.57 0.11
N PRO A 180 -5.53 -11.48 0.19
CA PRO A 180 -6.30 -11.37 1.43
C PRO A 180 -6.44 -12.72 2.16
N PHE A 181 -7.04 -12.72 3.34
CA PHE A 181 -7.55 -13.97 3.95
C PHE A 181 -8.75 -14.54 3.21
N TYR A 182 -9.55 -13.67 2.61
CA TYR A 182 -10.78 -14.04 1.88
C TYR A 182 -10.52 -14.55 0.46
N SER A 183 -9.29 -14.95 0.12
CA SER A 183 -8.92 -15.32 -1.26
C SER A 183 -9.77 -16.46 -1.81
N GLY A 184 -10.10 -17.46 -0.98
CA GLY A 184 -10.95 -18.59 -1.39
C GLY A 184 -12.39 -18.18 -1.73
N SER A 185 -12.96 -17.23 -0.98
CA SER A 185 -14.37 -16.83 -1.11
C SER A 185 -14.59 -15.59 -1.98
N HIS A 186 -13.61 -14.70 -2.09
CA HIS A 186 -13.73 -13.40 -2.77
C HIS A 186 -12.59 -13.11 -3.76
N GLY A 187 -11.61 -13.99 -3.91
CA GLY A 187 -10.45 -13.76 -4.78
C GLY A 187 -9.51 -12.67 -4.25
N MET A 188 -8.69 -12.10 -5.16
CA MET A 188 -7.67 -11.11 -4.81
C MET A 188 -8.25 -9.74 -4.45
N ALA A 189 -7.52 -8.95 -3.67
CA ALA A 189 -7.95 -7.60 -3.27
C ALA A 189 -8.21 -6.69 -4.49
N CYS A 190 -7.39 -6.78 -5.53
CA CYS A 190 -7.56 -6.02 -6.77
C CYS A 190 -8.88 -6.34 -7.49
N ALA A 191 -9.39 -7.57 -7.39
CA ALA A 191 -10.62 -7.97 -8.03
C ALA A 191 -11.83 -7.22 -7.45
N GLN A 192 -11.74 -6.85 -6.17
CA GLN A 192 -12.79 -6.25 -5.35
C GLN A 192 -12.86 -4.71 -5.43
N VAL A 193 -12.03 -4.11 -6.29
CA VAL A 193 -12.09 -2.67 -6.56
C VAL A 193 -13.26 -2.37 -7.50
N LYS A 194 -14.07 -1.38 -7.12
CA LYS A 194 -15.12 -0.76 -7.93
C LYS A 194 -14.55 0.29 -8.87
N SER A 195 -13.72 1.19 -8.36
CA SER A 195 -13.07 2.25 -9.15
C SER A 195 -11.77 2.74 -8.53
N PHE A 196 -10.93 3.33 -9.38
CA PHE A 196 -9.72 4.07 -9.01
C PHE A 196 -9.85 5.52 -9.47
N GLU A 197 -9.41 6.48 -8.66
CA GLU A 197 -9.06 7.83 -9.12
C GLU A 197 -7.57 7.84 -9.45
N VAL A 198 -7.21 8.24 -10.66
CA VAL A 198 -5.85 8.05 -11.21
C VAL A 198 -5.37 9.34 -11.85
N VAL A 199 -4.15 9.75 -11.50
CA VAL A 199 -3.41 10.79 -12.21
C VAL A 199 -2.53 10.13 -13.27
N LEU A 200 -2.74 10.48 -14.54
CA LEU A 200 -2.01 9.96 -15.68
C LEU A 200 -0.75 10.78 -15.98
N ALA A 201 0.14 10.24 -16.83
CA ALA A 201 1.41 10.86 -17.20
C ALA A 201 1.26 12.21 -17.94
N ASP A 202 0.09 12.44 -18.54
CA ASP A 202 -0.28 13.69 -19.21
C ASP A 202 -0.97 14.68 -18.26
N ASP A 203 -0.87 14.47 -16.95
CA ASP A 203 -1.49 15.25 -15.85
C ASP A 203 -3.02 15.18 -15.72
N SER A 204 -3.70 14.45 -16.61
CA SER A 204 -5.14 14.24 -16.48
C SER A 204 -5.51 13.41 -15.25
N ILE A 205 -6.62 13.76 -14.61
CA ILE A 205 -7.21 13.02 -13.48
C ILE A 205 -8.44 12.30 -14.03
N VAL A 206 -8.42 10.97 -13.98
CA VAL A 206 -9.47 10.12 -14.55
C VAL A 206 -10.00 9.11 -13.55
N ILE A 207 -11.22 8.62 -13.79
CA ILE A 207 -11.74 7.46 -13.10
C ILE A 207 -11.54 6.21 -13.96
N GLY A 208 -10.86 5.21 -13.38
CA GLY A 208 -10.79 3.85 -13.91
C GLY A 208 -11.81 2.96 -13.22
N SER A 209 -12.84 2.54 -13.95
CA SER A 209 -13.90 1.63 -13.52
C SER A 209 -14.29 0.66 -14.65
N ALA A 210 -15.31 -0.18 -14.42
CA ALA A 210 -15.85 -1.02 -15.48
C ALA A 210 -16.52 -0.21 -16.61
N ASP A 211 -17.04 0.97 -16.29
CA ASP A 211 -17.83 1.81 -17.20
C ASP A 211 -17.04 3.02 -17.75
N GLU A 212 -15.94 3.39 -17.09
CA GLU A 212 -15.09 4.52 -17.45
C GLU A 212 -13.60 4.09 -17.48
N HIS A 213 -12.88 4.34 -18.59
CA HIS A 213 -11.52 3.85 -18.80
C HIS A 213 -11.30 2.34 -18.46
N PRO A 214 -12.10 1.40 -18.99
CA PRO A 214 -12.08 -0.02 -18.59
C PRO A 214 -10.75 -0.74 -18.83
N LYS A 215 -9.97 -0.31 -19.83
CA LYS A 215 -8.63 -0.85 -20.08
C LYS A 215 -7.65 -0.47 -18.96
N LEU A 216 -7.69 0.79 -18.51
CA LEU A 216 -6.90 1.26 -17.38
C LEU A 216 -7.32 0.55 -16.08
N PHE A 217 -8.63 0.45 -15.84
CA PHE A 217 -9.17 -0.29 -14.70
C PHE A 217 -8.66 -1.72 -14.63
N LYS A 218 -8.70 -2.46 -15.75
CA LYS A 218 -8.16 -3.81 -15.83
C LYS A 218 -6.66 -3.84 -15.59
N ALA A 219 -5.91 -2.91 -16.19
CA ALA A 219 -4.46 -2.85 -16.07
C ALA A 219 -4.00 -2.57 -14.62
N LEU A 220 -4.72 -1.73 -13.87
CA LEU A 220 -4.40 -1.42 -12.48
C LEU A 220 -4.70 -2.56 -11.50
N LYS A 221 -5.43 -3.61 -11.92
CA LYS A 221 -5.72 -4.80 -11.08
C LYS A 221 -4.59 -5.84 -11.10
N GLY A 222 -3.34 -5.40 -10.96
CA GLY A 222 -2.14 -6.25 -11.01
C GLY A 222 -0.95 -5.60 -11.71
N GLY A 223 -1.15 -4.49 -12.40
CA GLY A 223 -0.12 -3.74 -13.12
C GLY A 223 0.79 -2.87 -12.26
N SER A 224 0.66 -2.90 -10.94
CA SER A 224 1.41 -2.05 -10.01
C SER A 224 1.23 -0.55 -10.36
N ASN A 225 2.28 0.24 -10.27
CA ASN A 225 2.34 1.68 -10.54
C ASN A 225 2.67 2.05 -12.00
N ASN A 226 2.52 1.13 -12.97
CA ASN A 226 2.94 1.37 -14.36
C ASN A 226 2.03 2.32 -15.16
N PHE A 227 0.76 2.45 -14.76
CA PHE A 227 -0.28 3.06 -15.59
C PHE A 227 -0.82 4.38 -15.05
N GLY A 228 -0.21 4.91 -13.99
CA GLY A 228 -0.62 6.16 -13.35
C GLY A 228 -0.44 6.12 -11.83
N ILE A 229 -0.66 7.27 -11.21
CA ILE A 229 -0.62 7.42 -9.75
C ILE A 229 -2.05 7.36 -9.24
N VAL A 230 -2.41 6.24 -8.62
CA VAL A 230 -3.72 6.11 -7.98
C VAL A 230 -3.75 6.96 -6.70
N THR A 231 -4.75 7.83 -6.58
CA THR A 231 -4.94 8.75 -5.45
C THR A 231 -6.09 8.31 -4.52
N ARG A 232 -7.11 7.64 -5.06
CA ARG A 232 -8.25 7.08 -4.30
C ARG A 232 -8.62 5.68 -4.79
N PHE A 233 -9.01 4.82 -3.85
CA PHE A 233 -9.56 3.50 -4.11
C PHE A 233 -10.99 3.45 -3.61
N ASP A 234 -11.91 2.95 -4.44
CA ASP A 234 -13.29 2.65 -4.07
C ASP A 234 -13.46 1.12 -4.10
N MET A 235 -13.67 0.49 -2.94
CA MET A 235 -13.75 -0.96 -2.81
C MET A 235 -15.12 -1.41 -2.31
N TYR A 236 -15.56 -2.60 -2.75
CA TYR A 236 -16.76 -3.21 -2.22
C TYR A 236 -16.59 -3.61 -0.76
N THR A 237 -17.64 -3.46 0.03
CA THR A 237 -17.69 -3.89 1.43
C THR A 237 -18.36 -5.24 1.58
N ILE A 238 -18.06 -5.92 2.69
CA ILE A 238 -18.68 -7.16 3.14
C ILE A 238 -19.04 -7.05 4.61
N HIS A 239 -20.01 -7.85 5.05
CA HIS A 239 -20.43 -7.95 6.46
C HIS A 239 -19.62 -9.01 7.24
N GLY A 240 -19.74 -8.98 8.57
CA GLY A 240 -19.19 -10.00 9.46
C GLY A 240 -17.73 -9.76 9.83
N ALA A 241 -17.32 -8.49 9.90
CA ALA A 241 -15.95 -8.14 10.24
C ALA A 241 -15.63 -8.40 11.71
N ASP A 242 -16.64 -8.43 12.60
CA ASP A 242 -16.51 -8.69 14.04
C ASP A 242 -16.83 -10.14 14.44
N GLY A 243 -16.94 -11.04 13.47
CA GLY A 243 -17.37 -12.43 13.67
C GLY A 243 -16.47 -13.50 13.08
N ILE A 244 -15.27 -13.13 12.62
CA ILE A 244 -14.34 -14.09 12.02
C ILE A 244 -13.70 -14.95 13.11
N TRP A 245 -13.28 -16.16 12.76
CA TRP A 245 -12.44 -17.00 13.63
C TRP A 245 -11.01 -16.98 13.11
N GLY A 246 -10.04 -16.80 13.99
CA GLY A 246 -8.65 -16.88 13.57
C GLY A 246 -7.65 -16.61 14.67
N GLY A 247 -6.38 -16.83 14.35
CA GLY A 247 -5.26 -16.71 15.26
C GLY A 247 -4.06 -17.50 14.77
N VAL A 248 -3.13 -17.78 15.68
CA VAL A 248 -1.90 -18.51 15.41
C VAL A 248 -1.88 -19.81 16.21
N MET A 249 -1.64 -20.92 15.50
CA MET A 249 -1.24 -22.20 16.07
C MET A 249 0.27 -22.34 15.96
N THR A 250 0.95 -22.61 17.07
CA THR A 250 2.41 -22.79 17.12
C THR A 250 2.74 -24.23 17.47
N TYR A 251 3.55 -24.87 16.64
CA TYR A 251 4.00 -26.25 16.80
C TYR A 251 5.48 -26.28 17.17
N SER A 252 5.85 -27.25 18.00
CA SER A 252 7.24 -27.57 18.28
C SER A 252 7.93 -28.16 17.05
N SER A 253 9.26 -28.10 17.02
CA SER A 253 10.07 -28.49 15.87
C SER A 253 9.90 -29.97 15.46
N ASP A 254 9.62 -30.86 16.43
CA ASP A 254 9.36 -32.29 16.19
C ASP A 254 8.10 -32.54 15.33
N LYS A 255 7.19 -31.56 15.24
CA LYS A 255 5.96 -31.65 14.44
C LYS A 255 6.14 -31.20 12.99
N TYR A 256 7.34 -30.76 12.58
CA TYR A 256 7.58 -30.20 11.24
C TYR A 256 7.03 -31.09 10.12
N GLY A 257 7.41 -32.38 10.09
CA GLY A 257 6.97 -33.31 9.06
C GLY A 257 5.44 -33.45 9.02
N ALA A 258 4.81 -33.62 10.19
CA ALA A 258 3.37 -33.77 10.30
C ALA A 258 2.59 -32.50 9.85
N VAL A 259 3.13 -31.30 10.14
CA VAL A 259 2.54 -30.04 9.68
C VAL A 259 2.64 -29.92 8.15
N VAL A 260 3.78 -30.28 7.56
CA VAL A 260 3.96 -30.30 6.10
C VAL A 260 3.02 -31.33 5.45
N ASP A 261 2.92 -32.54 6.01
CA ASP A 261 2.01 -33.57 5.50
C ASP A 261 0.55 -33.12 5.56
N ALA A 262 0.12 -32.45 6.64
CA ALA A 262 -1.23 -31.90 6.77
C ALA A 262 -1.52 -30.83 5.71
N LEU A 263 -0.57 -29.92 5.46
CA LEU A 263 -0.67 -28.93 4.37
C LEU A 263 -0.79 -29.60 3.01
N LEU A 264 0.08 -30.56 2.70
CA LEU A 264 0.06 -31.28 1.42
C LEU A 264 -1.24 -32.06 1.24
N ASN A 265 -1.79 -32.65 2.30
CA ASN A 265 -3.07 -33.34 2.24
C ASN A 265 -4.23 -32.36 1.98
N SER A 266 -4.19 -31.16 2.59
CA SER A 266 -5.17 -30.10 2.33
C SER A 266 -5.15 -29.67 0.87
N GLU A 267 -3.98 -29.40 0.29
CA GLU A 267 -3.83 -28.93 -1.10
C GLU A 267 -4.19 -30.02 -2.13
N ASN A 268 -3.99 -31.30 -1.79
CA ASN A 268 -4.31 -32.43 -2.67
C ASN A 268 -5.77 -32.90 -2.58
N ASN A 269 -6.70 -32.04 -2.13
CA ASN A 269 -8.13 -32.35 -1.95
C ASN A 269 -8.41 -33.57 -1.05
N LYS A 270 -7.50 -33.87 -0.11
CA LYS A 270 -7.74 -34.91 0.91
C LYS A 270 -8.39 -34.35 2.17
N GLN A 271 -8.79 -33.08 2.14
CA GLN A 271 -9.57 -32.36 3.13
C GLN A 271 -10.78 -31.71 2.44
N PRO A 272 -11.89 -31.42 3.16
CA PRO A 272 -13.01 -30.69 2.60
C PRO A 272 -12.58 -29.34 2.01
N LEU A 273 -13.00 -29.06 0.77
CA LEU A 273 -12.79 -27.75 0.16
C LEU A 273 -13.61 -26.71 0.92
N ASP A 274 -12.93 -25.75 1.53
CA ASP A 274 -13.57 -24.68 2.29
C ASP A 274 -13.06 -23.32 1.82
N PRO A 275 -13.80 -22.64 0.93
CA PRO A 275 -13.40 -21.33 0.41
C PRO A 275 -13.40 -20.22 1.48
N LYS A 276 -13.98 -20.48 2.67
CA LYS A 276 -14.01 -19.54 3.79
C LYS A 276 -12.83 -19.70 4.73
N ALA A 277 -12.08 -20.80 4.61
CA ALA A 277 -10.86 -21.04 5.36
C ALA A 277 -9.63 -20.48 4.63
N ALA A 278 -8.65 -20.01 5.40
CA ALA A 278 -7.32 -19.72 4.89
C ALA A 278 -6.25 -20.08 5.90
N LEU A 279 -5.15 -20.64 5.40
CA LEU A 279 -3.96 -20.98 6.16
C LEU A 279 -2.76 -20.22 5.62
N VAL A 280 -1.94 -19.69 6.52
CA VAL A 280 -0.66 -19.07 6.17
C VAL A 280 0.43 -19.74 7.01
N PRO A 281 1.15 -20.72 6.46
CA PRO A 281 2.24 -21.35 7.16
C PRO A 281 3.46 -20.43 7.18
N LEU A 282 4.12 -20.36 8.33
CA LEU A 282 5.39 -19.68 8.55
C LEU A 282 6.35 -20.66 9.23
N PHE A 283 7.38 -21.05 8.49
CA PHE A 283 8.44 -21.92 8.99
C PHE A 283 9.65 -21.06 9.37
N CYS A 284 9.97 -20.99 10.66
CA CYS A 284 11.08 -20.20 11.17
C CYS A 284 12.29 -21.11 11.44
N TRP A 285 13.44 -20.75 10.89
CA TRP A 285 14.70 -21.44 11.15
C TRP A 285 15.49 -20.66 12.20
N GLY A 286 15.42 -21.08 13.45
CA GLY A 286 16.10 -20.52 14.62
C GLY A 286 16.24 -21.57 15.73
N ASP A 287 16.78 -21.19 16.90
CA ASP A 287 17.18 -22.12 17.97
C ASP A 287 16.07 -23.05 18.49
N ASP A 288 14.79 -22.68 18.34
CA ASP A 288 13.64 -23.49 18.78
C ASP A 288 12.87 -24.19 17.64
N GLY A 289 13.23 -23.93 16.37
CA GLY A 289 12.66 -24.58 15.18
C GLY A 289 11.13 -24.62 15.12
N LYS A 290 10.44 -23.66 15.74
CA LYS A 290 8.98 -23.66 15.84
C LYS A 290 8.32 -23.36 14.49
N GLN A 291 7.15 -23.95 14.31
CA GLN A 291 6.30 -23.72 13.14
C GLN A 291 5.08 -22.92 13.54
N GLN A 292 4.76 -21.86 12.80
CA GLN A 292 3.57 -21.06 13.04
C GLN A 292 2.59 -21.21 11.89
N MET A 293 1.33 -21.43 12.23
CA MET A 293 0.23 -21.47 11.27
C MET A 293 -0.75 -20.39 11.64
N TYR A 294 -0.88 -19.38 10.78
CA TYR A 294 -1.99 -18.44 10.89
C TYR A 294 -3.21 -19.10 10.28
N ALA A 295 -4.25 -19.26 11.09
CA ALA A 295 -5.53 -19.80 10.67
C ALA A 295 -6.57 -18.70 10.64
N PHE A 296 -7.44 -18.78 9.63
CA PHE A 296 -8.57 -17.89 9.43
C PHE A 296 -9.75 -18.72 8.94
N HIS A 297 -10.93 -18.37 9.44
CA HIS A 297 -12.20 -18.77 8.87
C HIS A 297 -13.21 -17.62 8.95
N GLN A 298 -13.95 -17.40 7.89
CA GLN A 298 -14.83 -16.24 7.74
C GLN A 298 -15.94 -16.13 8.80
N ASP A 299 -16.56 -17.23 9.22
CA ASP A 299 -17.76 -17.15 10.10
C ASP A 299 -17.96 -18.33 11.07
N THR A 300 -17.07 -19.32 11.09
CA THR A 300 -17.24 -20.59 11.82
C THR A 300 -16.04 -20.82 12.73
N GLU A 301 -16.31 -21.13 14.00
CA GLU A 301 -15.27 -21.51 14.94
C GLU A 301 -14.86 -22.96 14.74
N ASN A 302 -13.55 -23.23 14.77
CA ASN A 302 -13.00 -24.58 14.65
C ASN A 302 -13.61 -25.36 13.47
N PRO A 303 -13.55 -24.81 12.24
CA PRO A 303 -14.16 -25.45 11.08
C PRO A 303 -13.54 -26.83 10.87
N GLU A 304 -14.36 -27.79 10.41
CA GLU A 304 -13.94 -29.16 10.14
C GLU A 304 -12.77 -29.22 9.15
N SER A 305 -12.75 -28.31 8.16
CA SER A 305 -11.68 -28.14 7.18
C SER A 305 -10.30 -27.88 7.79
N LEU A 306 -10.23 -27.41 9.04
CA LEU A 306 -8.98 -27.11 9.75
C LEU A 306 -8.73 -28.05 10.94
N ALA A 307 -9.58 -29.05 11.17
CA ALA A 307 -9.48 -29.97 12.31
C ALA A 307 -8.13 -30.68 12.37
N ALA A 308 -7.64 -31.17 11.23
CA ALA A 308 -6.36 -31.88 11.13
C ALA A 308 -5.18 -31.07 11.70
N PHE A 309 -5.17 -29.75 11.54
CA PHE A 309 -4.11 -28.89 12.08
C PHE A 309 -4.20 -28.75 13.61
N LYS A 310 -5.41 -28.76 14.17
CA LYS A 310 -5.61 -28.73 15.63
C LYS A 310 -5.23 -30.07 16.27
N GLU A 311 -5.58 -31.17 15.61
CA GLU A 311 -5.30 -32.54 16.08
C GLU A 311 -3.80 -32.87 16.18
N LEU A 312 -2.95 -32.18 15.42
CA LEU A 312 -1.49 -32.29 15.54
C LEU A 312 -0.96 -31.87 16.93
N GLY A 313 -1.78 -31.16 17.72
CA GLY A 313 -1.46 -30.73 19.08
C GLY A 313 -0.48 -29.54 19.08
N PRO A 314 -0.91 -28.34 18.69
CA PRO A 314 -0.05 -27.16 18.77
C PRO A 314 0.36 -26.90 20.22
N SER A 315 1.65 -26.62 20.43
CA SER A 315 2.20 -26.19 21.73
C SER A 315 1.58 -24.88 22.25
N MET A 316 1.02 -24.06 21.36
CA MET A 316 0.23 -22.88 21.68
C MET A 316 -0.84 -22.66 20.61
N ASP A 317 -2.07 -22.40 21.01
CA ASP A 317 -3.18 -22.04 20.11
C ASP A 317 -3.85 -20.75 20.61
N THR A 318 -3.86 -19.73 19.75
CA THR A 318 -4.47 -18.42 20.03
C THR A 318 -5.74 -18.19 19.21
N THR A 319 -6.21 -19.19 18.47
CA THR A 319 -7.39 -19.08 17.62
C THR A 319 -8.67 -18.85 18.44
N LYS A 320 -9.48 -17.90 18.00
CA LYS A 320 -10.75 -17.53 18.64
C LYS A 320 -11.61 -16.69 17.70
N LYS A 321 -12.88 -16.49 18.06
CA LYS A 321 -13.66 -15.40 17.47
C LYS A 321 -13.00 -14.05 17.77
N THR A 322 -12.87 -13.23 16.74
CA THR A 322 -12.25 -11.92 16.84
C THR A 322 -12.70 -11.01 15.69
N ALA A 323 -12.34 -9.73 15.75
CA ALA A 323 -12.53 -8.83 14.63
C ALA A 323 -11.40 -8.99 13.61
N LEU A 324 -11.66 -8.77 12.32
CA LEU A 324 -10.63 -8.76 11.28
C LEU A 324 -9.50 -7.77 11.60
N LYS A 325 -9.82 -6.62 12.21
CA LYS A 325 -8.82 -5.65 12.66
C LYS A 325 -7.90 -6.23 13.75
N ASP A 326 -8.47 -7.04 14.63
CA ASP A 326 -7.84 -7.55 15.85
C ASP A 326 -7.21 -8.94 15.67
N MET A 327 -7.38 -9.57 14.50
CA MET A 327 -6.65 -10.77 14.11
C MET A 327 -5.19 -10.60 14.46
N VAL A 328 -4.61 -11.57 15.15
CA VAL A 328 -3.22 -11.50 15.60
C VAL A 328 -2.32 -11.49 14.37
N TRP A 329 -1.99 -10.29 13.94
CA TRP A 329 -1.00 -10.06 12.92
C TRP A 329 0.38 -10.40 13.49
N LEU A 330 1.37 -10.53 12.60
CA LEU A 330 2.77 -10.42 12.98
C LEU A 330 2.98 -9.10 13.77
N ARG A 331 2.77 -9.13 15.10
CA ARG A 331 3.47 -8.26 16.05
C ARG A 331 4.94 -8.67 16.17
N MET A 332 5.38 -9.65 15.39
CA MET A 332 6.78 -9.98 15.21
C MET A 332 7.43 -8.98 14.26
N ILE A 333 8.56 -8.45 14.73
CA ILE A 333 9.55 -7.62 14.03
C ILE A 333 9.19 -6.12 13.94
N ARG A 334 8.89 -5.47 15.07
CA ARG A 334 9.74 -4.31 15.38
C ARG A 334 10.99 -4.89 16.05
N LEU A 335 12.12 -4.79 15.38
CA LEU A 335 13.42 -4.76 16.05
C LEU A 335 13.49 -3.43 16.83
N GLU A 336 12.62 -3.24 17.81
CA GLU A 336 12.82 -2.20 18.81
C GLU A 336 13.88 -2.75 19.76
N GLY A 337 15.14 -2.39 19.50
CA GLY A 337 16.28 -2.79 20.33
C GLY A 337 17.49 -3.33 19.57
N ARG A 338 17.92 -2.65 18.50
CA ARG A 338 19.33 -2.53 18.14
C ARG A 338 19.63 -1.10 17.73
#